data_AF-A0A923IGW6-F1
#
_entry.id   AF-A0A923IGW6-F1
#
_cell.length_a   1.000
_cell.length_b   1.000
_cell.length_c   1.000
_cell.angle_alpha   90.00
_cell.angle_beta   90.00
_cell.angle_gamma   90.00
#
_symmetry.space_group_name_H-M   'P 1'
#
loop_
_entity.id
_entity.type
_entity.pdbx_description
1 polymer ?
#
loop_
_entity_poly.entity_id
_entity_poly.type
_entity_poly.pdbx_seq_one_letter_code
_entity_poly.pdbx_strand_id
1 'polypeptide(L)'
;MRRTHERSEEEEHASQLPNDPGIVSRARPGFVKFRLAWLFWLLVIPALWWALREVPLPQIVDTLASLRGWQLLALAAVNVGVLAIFSLRWWFILRVMGGRIPFSRAVGYHLIGFGVSYFTVGPQIGGEPLQVLLASRHPSVTLPAAVSSVFLDKVFELLTNFTFLMVGGLLILASGATGNWPGGVWWVVAAALLALPLLHLLALSRGKFPITALMAHSKIPAWLLRAAKLIGQSEEQISTLLRTRPAVILVTAAISAGGWLAMFVEYALMLRFLGQSINLVQLMTAFLASQLAFLTPMPGGLGALEAGQVLAFSSIGAAAAVGLSASLVMRVRDLVFGLPGLVLAGNELRRPDARAAQSAGTESTINSFEKNIIGLEE
;
A
#
# COMPACT_ATOMS: atom_id res chain seq x y z
N MET A 1 64.24 -52.90 21.93
CA MET A 1 64.41 -51.94 23.05
C MET A 1 63.90 -50.58 22.61
N ARG A 2 63.31 -49.80 23.55
CA ARG A 2 62.60 -48.50 23.40
C ARG A 2 61.12 -48.52 22.99
N ARG A 3 60.28 -48.71 24.01
CA ARG A 3 59.03 -47.95 24.24
C ARG A 3 59.06 -47.55 25.71
N THR A 4 59.05 -46.25 26.01
CA THR A 4 58.56 -45.61 27.26
C THR A 4 59.14 -44.19 27.34
N HIS A 5 58.26 -43.22 27.58
CA HIS A 5 58.45 -41.77 27.79
C HIS A 5 58.01 -40.91 26.61
N GLU A 6 56.71 -40.62 26.58
CA GLU A 6 56.10 -39.40 26.01
C GLU A 6 54.56 -39.52 26.19
N ARG A 7 54.11 -39.65 27.45
CA ARG A 7 52.67 -39.69 27.76
C ARG A 7 52.32 -38.98 29.06
N SER A 8 52.96 -37.85 29.33
CA SER A 8 52.69 -37.08 30.56
C SER A 8 52.84 -35.57 30.39
N GLU A 9 52.64 -35.01 29.19
CA GLU A 9 52.64 -33.54 29.00
C GLU A 9 51.45 -33.00 28.19
N GLU A 10 50.54 -33.84 27.69
CA GLU A 10 49.37 -33.38 26.89
C GLU A 10 48.07 -33.20 27.67
N GLU A 11 48.02 -33.51 28.98
CA GLU A 11 46.78 -33.39 29.78
C GLU A 11 46.66 -32.12 30.63
N GLU A 12 47.65 -31.22 30.63
CA GLU A 12 47.63 -30.03 31.50
C GLU A 12 47.52 -28.69 30.74
N HIS A 13 47.07 -28.72 29.47
CA HIS A 13 46.86 -27.50 28.68
C HIS A 13 45.44 -27.38 28.09
N ALA A 14 44.46 -28.07 28.68
CA ALA A 14 43.04 -27.99 28.29
C ALA A 14 42.16 -27.21 29.31
N SER A 15 42.76 -26.31 30.10
CA SER A 15 41.99 -25.41 30.99
C SER A 15 42.45 -23.97 30.81
N GLN A 16 41.80 -23.25 29.91
CA GLN A 16 41.62 -21.78 29.90
C GLN A 16 41.01 -21.36 28.56
N LEU A 17 39.73 -21.66 28.38
CA LEU A 17 38.88 -20.89 27.47
C LEU A 17 38.33 -19.71 28.29
N PRO A 18 38.47 -18.45 27.84
CA PRO A 18 37.82 -17.34 28.50
C PRO A 18 36.31 -17.48 28.30
N ASN A 19 35.59 -17.81 29.37
CA ASN A 19 34.17 -17.55 29.51
C ASN A 19 33.96 -16.04 29.59
N ASP A 20 34.08 -15.36 28.45
CA ASP A 20 33.40 -14.09 28.25
C ASP A 20 32.22 -14.39 27.31
N PRO A 21 31.00 -14.59 27.82
CA PRO A 21 29.84 -14.54 26.96
C PRO A 21 29.72 -13.08 26.53
N GLY A 22 30.45 -12.75 25.46
CA GLY A 22 30.40 -11.47 24.79
C GLY A 22 28.95 -11.09 24.71
N ILE A 23 28.62 -10.01 25.40
CA ILE A 23 27.30 -9.42 25.45
C ILE A 23 26.95 -9.09 24.00
N VAL A 24 26.33 -10.05 23.32
CA VAL A 24 25.54 -9.78 22.13
C VAL A 24 24.49 -8.84 22.66
N SER A 25 24.72 -7.56 22.47
CA SER A 25 23.80 -6.50 22.83
C SER A 25 22.47 -6.86 22.18
N ARG A 26 21.61 -7.53 22.96
CA ARG A 26 20.21 -7.71 22.63
C ARG A 26 19.68 -6.29 22.64
N ALA A 27 19.68 -5.64 21.47
CA ALA A 27 19.10 -4.34 21.28
C ALA A 27 17.71 -4.43 21.90
N ARG A 28 17.52 -3.74 23.05
CA ARG A 28 16.29 -3.84 23.81
C ARG A 28 15.15 -3.61 22.81
N PRO A 29 14.17 -4.51 22.68
CA PRO A 29 13.19 -4.43 21.60
C PRO A 29 12.42 -3.10 21.57
N GLY A 30 12.37 -2.38 22.70
CA GLY A 30 11.88 -0.99 22.76
C GLY A 30 12.73 0.03 22.00
N PHE A 31 14.06 -0.13 21.96
CA PHE A 31 14.98 0.80 21.30
C PHE A 31 14.85 0.76 19.77
N VAL A 32 14.66 -0.43 19.17
CA VAL A 32 14.49 -0.59 17.71
C VAL A 32 13.13 -0.02 17.25
N LYS A 33 12.07 -0.20 18.04
CA LYS A 33 10.72 0.34 17.75
C LYS A 33 10.67 1.86 17.84
N PHE A 34 11.30 2.41 18.87
CA PHE A 34 11.49 3.84 19.01
C PHE A 34 12.23 4.40 17.80
N ARG A 35 13.34 3.76 17.38
CA ARG A 35 14.08 4.16 16.17
C ARG A 35 13.23 4.10 14.89
N LEU A 36 12.37 3.10 14.71
CA LEU A 36 11.52 3.00 13.51
C LEU A 36 10.45 4.10 13.45
N ALA A 37 9.80 4.42 14.58
CA ALA A 37 8.85 5.53 14.64
C ALA A 37 9.54 6.89 14.40
N TRP A 38 10.75 7.09 14.93
CA TRP A 38 11.53 8.31 14.67
C TRP A 38 12.00 8.42 13.22
N LEU A 39 12.49 7.33 12.62
CA LEU A 39 12.86 7.28 11.20
C LEU A 39 11.66 7.57 10.30
N PHE A 40 10.49 7.02 10.64
CA PHE A 40 9.24 7.32 9.95
C PHE A 40 8.94 8.81 9.96
N TRP A 41 8.91 9.46 11.12
CA TRP A 41 8.64 10.90 11.21
C TRP A 41 9.74 11.76 10.56
N LEU A 42 11.00 11.32 10.60
CA LEU A 42 12.11 12.01 9.94
C LEU A 42 11.96 12.04 8.41
N LEU A 43 11.33 11.02 7.81
CA LEU A 43 11.00 11.00 6.38
C LEU A 43 9.68 11.72 6.08
N VAL A 44 8.68 11.54 6.94
CA VAL A 44 7.32 12.06 6.72
C VAL A 44 7.24 13.58 6.91
N ILE A 45 7.99 14.17 7.84
CA ILE A 45 7.93 15.62 8.10
C ILE A 45 8.43 16.44 6.89
N PRO A 46 9.61 16.16 6.28
CA PRO A 46 10.04 16.86 5.07
C PRO A 46 9.08 16.64 3.89
N ALA A 47 8.58 15.41 3.74
CA ALA A 47 7.61 15.04 2.74
C ALA A 47 6.29 15.83 2.89
N LEU A 48 5.78 15.96 4.12
CA LEU A 48 4.62 16.79 4.45
C LEU A 48 4.87 18.26 4.17
N TRP A 49 6.04 18.78 4.58
CA TRP A 49 6.38 20.18 4.31
C TRP A 49 6.42 20.47 2.81
N TRP A 50 7.04 19.60 2.02
CA TRP A 50 7.02 19.71 0.56
C TRP A 50 5.58 19.63 0.04
N ALA A 51 4.83 18.63 0.47
CA ALA A 51 3.45 18.41 0.02
C ALA A 51 2.52 19.60 0.29
N LEU A 52 2.76 20.34 1.38
CA LEU A 52 1.87 21.39 1.86
C LEU A 52 2.33 22.82 1.51
N ARG A 53 3.60 23.04 1.18
CA ARG A 53 4.14 24.41 0.98
C ARG A 53 3.50 25.18 -0.17
N GLU A 54 3.11 24.47 -1.24
CA GLU A 54 2.52 25.07 -2.45
C GLU A 54 0.98 25.01 -2.43
N VAL A 55 0.37 24.59 -1.32
CA VAL A 55 -1.08 24.45 -1.23
C VAL A 55 -1.70 25.84 -1.07
N PRO A 56 -2.53 26.32 -2.02
CA PRO A 56 -3.10 27.66 -1.94
C PRO A 56 -4.29 27.66 -0.96
N LEU A 57 -3.99 27.71 0.34
CA LEU A 57 -4.98 27.66 1.42
C LEU A 57 -6.12 28.69 1.25
N PRO A 58 -5.89 29.95 0.84
CA PRO A 58 -6.98 30.91 0.64
C PRO A 58 -7.98 30.43 -0.41
N GLN A 59 -7.48 29.93 -1.55
CA GLN A 59 -8.32 29.45 -2.66
C GLN A 59 -9.12 28.20 -2.26
N ILE A 60 -8.54 27.34 -1.41
CA ILE A 60 -9.25 26.20 -0.83
C ILE A 60 -10.42 26.68 0.01
N VAL A 61 -10.18 27.64 0.91
CA VAL A 61 -11.22 28.18 1.79
C VAL A 61 -12.33 28.82 0.97
N ASP A 62 -11.99 29.62 -0.05
CA ASP A 62 -12.97 30.26 -0.92
C ASP A 62 -13.81 29.23 -1.69
N THR A 63 -13.17 28.19 -2.22
CA THR A 63 -13.85 27.10 -2.93
C THR A 63 -14.78 26.33 -2.00
N LEU A 64 -14.33 25.99 -0.79
CA LEU A 64 -15.17 25.29 0.20
C LEU A 64 -16.30 26.18 0.72
N ALA A 65 -16.07 27.48 0.90
CA ALA A 65 -17.08 28.45 1.32
C ALA A 65 -18.20 28.64 0.27
N SER A 66 -17.89 28.37 -1.01
CA SER A 66 -18.89 28.37 -2.08
C SER A 66 -19.87 27.17 -2.00
N LEU A 67 -19.51 26.12 -1.26
CA LEU A 67 -20.31 24.90 -1.11
C LEU A 67 -21.23 24.98 0.11
N ARG A 68 -22.44 24.42 -0.02
CA ARG A 68 -23.38 24.28 1.09
C ARG A 68 -22.92 23.17 2.04
N GLY A 69 -23.18 23.31 3.34
CA GLY A 69 -22.75 22.30 4.34
C GLY A 69 -23.24 20.87 4.06
N TRP A 70 -24.45 20.70 3.51
CA TRP A 70 -24.95 19.38 3.12
C TRP A 70 -24.22 18.78 1.91
N GLN A 71 -23.70 19.62 1.00
CA GLN A 71 -22.90 19.17 -0.14
C GLN A 71 -21.56 18.63 0.34
N LEU A 72 -20.92 19.32 1.30
CA LEU A 72 -19.71 18.83 1.96
C LEU A 72 -19.95 17.51 2.69
N LEU A 73 -21.07 17.39 3.41
CA LEU A 73 -21.43 16.15 4.11
C LEU A 73 -21.70 15.00 3.12
N ALA A 74 -22.38 15.27 2.01
CA ALA A 74 -22.62 14.28 0.97
C ALA A 74 -21.31 13.80 0.33
N LEU A 75 -20.40 14.71 -0.01
CA LEU A 75 -19.07 14.35 -0.52
C LEU A 75 -18.27 13.53 0.50
N ALA A 76 -18.28 13.94 1.78
CA ALA A 76 -17.62 13.19 2.83
C ALA A 76 -18.20 11.77 3.00
N ALA A 77 -19.53 11.63 2.97
CA ALA A 77 -20.20 10.34 3.08
C ALA A 77 -19.86 9.40 1.92
N VAL A 78 -19.89 9.90 0.68
CA VAL A 78 -19.49 9.12 -0.50
C VAL A 78 -18.04 8.68 -0.39
N ASN A 79 -17.14 9.56 0.04
CA ASN A 79 -15.72 9.25 0.20
C ASN A 79 -15.44 8.22 1.29
N VAL A 80 -16.16 8.28 2.42
CA VAL A 80 -16.11 7.22 3.44
C VAL A 80 -16.60 5.89 2.85
N GLY A 81 -17.63 5.92 2.00
CA GLY A 81 -18.10 4.75 1.25
C GLY A 81 -17.03 4.17 0.32
N VAL A 82 -16.34 5.02 -0.46
CA VAL A 82 -15.23 4.63 -1.34
C VAL A 82 -14.11 3.97 -0.53
N LEU A 83 -13.68 4.60 0.57
CA LEU A 83 -12.67 4.03 1.47
C LEU A 83 -13.11 2.67 2.01
N ALA A 84 -14.38 2.53 2.41
CA ALA A 84 -14.93 1.28 2.91
C ALA A 84 -14.93 0.19 1.83
N ILE A 85 -15.25 0.51 0.57
CA ILE A 85 -15.25 -0.45 -0.54
C ILE A 85 -13.82 -0.95 -0.83
N PHE A 86 -12.82 -0.07 -0.91
CA PHE A 86 -11.44 -0.50 -1.13
C PHE A 86 -10.88 -1.27 0.07
N SER A 87 -11.23 -0.85 1.28
CA SER A 87 -10.91 -1.62 2.49
C SER A 87 -11.58 -3.00 2.49
N LEU A 88 -12.81 -3.10 1.97
CA LEU A 88 -13.56 -4.35 1.84
C LEU A 88 -12.88 -5.30 0.86
N ARG A 89 -12.39 -4.78 -0.28
CA ARG A 89 -11.64 -5.55 -1.27
C ARG A 89 -10.44 -6.25 -0.63
N TRP A 90 -9.57 -5.49 0.03
CA TRP A 90 -8.40 -6.07 0.69
C TRP A 90 -8.76 -7.00 1.85
N TRP A 91 -9.71 -6.58 2.70
CA TRP A 91 -10.17 -7.40 3.82
C TRP A 91 -10.72 -8.76 3.37
N PHE A 92 -11.48 -8.78 2.27
CA PHE A 92 -12.01 -10.00 1.67
C PHE A 92 -10.87 -10.92 1.19
N ILE A 93 -9.89 -10.37 0.45
CA ILE A 93 -8.72 -11.12 -0.01
C ILE A 93 -7.97 -11.74 1.19
N LEU A 94 -7.64 -10.93 2.19
CA LEU A 94 -6.91 -11.36 3.38
C LEU A 94 -7.66 -12.48 4.13
N ARG A 95 -8.99 -12.36 4.24
CA ARG A 95 -9.86 -13.35 4.89
C ARG A 95 -9.83 -14.70 4.17
N VAL A 96 -9.90 -14.69 2.84
CA VAL A 96 -9.82 -15.94 2.04
C VAL A 96 -8.43 -16.57 2.14
N MET A 97 -7.38 -15.77 2.33
CA MET A 97 -6.01 -16.22 2.56
C MET A 97 -5.72 -16.67 4.01
N GLY A 98 -6.76 -16.76 4.86
CA GLY A 98 -6.68 -17.28 6.22
C GLY A 98 -6.52 -16.21 7.30
N GLY A 99 -6.33 -14.94 6.94
CA GLY A 99 -6.17 -13.84 7.88
C GLY A 99 -7.50 -13.33 8.44
N ARG A 100 -7.72 -13.44 9.76
CA ARG A 100 -8.95 -12.98 10.41
C ARG A 100 -8.73 -11.70 11.22
N ILE A 101 -8.90 -10.54 10.57
CA ILE A 101 -8.92 -9.23 11.25
C ILE A 101 -10.34 -8.62 11.21
N PRO A 102 -10.74 -7.82 12.23
CA PRO A 102 -11.98 -7.06 12.14
C PRO A 102 -11.90 -6.01 11.02
N PHE A 103 -13.02 -5.76 10.36
CA PHE A 103 -13.09 -4.82 9.22
C PHE A 103 -12.60 -3.41 9.59
N SER A 104 -12.89 -2.93 10.80
CA SER A 104 -12.40 -1.63 11.29
C SER A 104 -10.88 -1.51 11.32
N ARG A 105 -10.17 -2.59 11.68
CA ARG A 105 -8.70 -2.62 11.59
C ARG A 105 -8.23 -2.63 10.15
N ALA A 106 -8.95 -3.33 9.26
CA ALA A 106 -8.61 -3.30 7.84
C ALA A 106 -8.74 -1.89 7.24
N VAL A 107 -9.81 -1.17 7.58
CA VAL A 107 -9.99 0.24 7.23
C VAL A 107 -8.86 1.10 7.80
N GLY A 108 -8.51 0.93 9.08
CA GLY A 108 -7.40 1.67 9.69
C GLY A 108 -6.05 1.43 9.00
N TYR A 109 -5.73 0.18 8.67
CA TYR A 109 -4.50 -0.17 7.96
C TYR A 109 -4.49 0.32 6.51
N HIS A 110 -5.65 0.33 5.83
CA HIS A 110 -5.79 0.89 4.50
C HIS A 110 -5.60 2.41 4.52
N LEU A 111 -6.17 3.10 5.52
CA LEU A 111 -6.00 4.54 5.72
C LEU A 111 -4.53 4.91 6.02
N ILE A 112 -3.86 4.10 6.83
CA ILE A 112 -2.40 4.20 7.07
C ILE A 112 -1.62 4.05 5.76
N GLY A 113 -1.93 3.02 4.97
CA GLY A 113 -1.30 2.79 3.68
C GLY A 113 -1.48 3.98 2.75
N PHE A 114 -2.72 4.47 2.60
CA PHE A 114 -3.04 5.63 1.80
C PHE A 114 -2.27 6.88 2.23
N GLY A 115 -2.26 7.21 3.53
CA GLY A 115 -1.55 8.38 4.05
C GLY A 115 -0.05 8.30 3.76
N VAL A 116 0.58 7.15 4.00
CA VAL A 116 2.02 6.99 3.71
C VAL A 116 2.31 7.09 2.21
N SER A 117 1.54 6.41 1.35
CA SER A 117 1.74 6.50 -0.11
C SER A 117 1.57 7.94 -0.60
N TYR A 118 0.45 8.58 -0.23
CA TYR A 118 0.09 9.92 -0.69
C TYR A 118 1.20 10.94 -0.43
N PHE A 119 1.82 10.92 0.75
CA PHE A 119 2.85 11.91 1.10
C PHE A 119 4.28 11.53 0.68
N THR A 120 4.58 10.28 0.31
CA THR A 120 5.98 9.85 0.07
C THR A 120 6.37 9.81 -1.41
N VAL A 121 5.88 8.81 -2.14
CA VAL A 121 6.25 8.55 -3.56
C VAL A 121 5.08 8.82 -4.50
N GLY A 122 3.89 9.07 -3.96
CA GLY A 122 2.64 9.33 -4.68
C GLY A 122 1.54 8.34 -4.28
N PRO A 123 0.26 8.63 -4.57
CA PRO A 123 -0.87 7.88 -4.01
C PRO A 123 -0.87 6.37 -4.30
N GLN A 124 -0.08 5.91 -5.27
CA GLN A 124 -0.07 4.51 -5.71
C GLN A 124 0.93 3.61 -5.00
N ILE A 125 2.01 4.16 -4.45
CA ILE A 125 3.13 3.36 -3.91
C ILE A 125 3.68 4.00 -2.64
N GLY A 126 3.93 3.20 -1.62
CA GLY A 126 4.76 3.57 -0.47
C GLY A 126 4.25 3.05 0.87
N GLY A 127 2.93 2.91 1.03
CA GLY A 127 2.28 2.47 2.27
C GLY A 127 2.11 0.96 2.40
N GLU A 128 2.26 0.20 1.32
CA GLU A 128 2.03 -1.24 1.27
C GLU A 128 2.94 -2.03 2.23
N PRO A 129 4.26 -1.72 2.36
CA PRO A 129 5.10 -2.40 3.33
C PRO A 129 4.60 -2.21 4.78
N LEU A 130 4.07 -1.03 5.09
CA LEU A 130 3.51 -0.76 6.41
C LEU A 130 2.19 -1.50 6.62
N GLN A 131 1.34 -1.59 5.59
CA GLN A 131 0.12 -2.39 5.63
C GLN A 131 0.42 -3.88 5.87
N VAL A 132 1.44 -4.44 5.21
CA VAL A 132 1.92 -5.82 5.44
C VAL A 132 2.45 -5.98 6.87
N LEU A 133 3.27 -5.04 7.34
CA LEU A 133 3.81 -5.06 8.71
C LEU A 133 2.68 -5.08 9.75
N LEU A 134 1.72 -4.16 9.65
CA LEU A 134 0.62 -4.06 10.60
C LEU A 134 -0.36 -5.23 10.53
N ALA A 135 -0.65 -5.74 9.33
CA ALA A 135 -1.46 -6.94 9.16
C ALA A 135 -0.78 -8.17 9.78
N SER A 136 0.52 -8.36 9.52
CA SER A 136 1.29 -9.49 10.03
C SER A 136 1.54 -9.45 11.53
N ARG A 137 1.34 -8.31 12.20
CA ARG A 137 1.32 -8.25 13.68
C ARG A 137 0.12 -8.96 14.29
N HIS A 138 -0.98 -9.12 13.55
CA HIS A 138 -2.16 -9.79 14.07
C HIS A 138 -1.91 -11.30 14.22
N PRO A 139 -2.24 -11.93 15.37
CA PRO A 139 -1.93 -13.33 15.64
C PRO A 139 -2.44 -14.32 14.59
N SER A 140 -3.57 -14.03 13.95
CA SER A 140 -4.16 -14.88 12.93
C SER A 140 -3.57 -14.73 11.53
N VAL A 141 -2.64 -13.80 11.30
CA VAL A 141 -2.13 -13.47 9.96
C VAL A 141 -0.67 -13.87 9.86
N THR A 142 -0.36 -14.73 8.88
CA THR A 142 1.03 -15.10 8.56
C THR A 142 1.65 -14.04 7.64
N LEU A 143 2.97 -13.89 7.69
CA LEU A 143 3.67 -12.91 6.84
C LEU A 143 3.46 -13.18 5.34
N PRO A 144 3.55 -14.44 4.83
CA PRO A 144 3.23 -14.73 3.43
C PRO A 144 1.79 -14.33 3.06
N ALA A 145 0.79 -14.66 3.90
CA ALA A 145 -0.59 -14.27 3.62
C ALA A 145 -0.79 -12.74 3.60
N ALA A 146 -0.12 -12.01 4.49
CA ALA A 146 -0.14 -10.54 4.46
C ALA A 146 0.45 -9.99 3.15
N VAL A 147 1.65 -10.44 2.77
CA VAL A 147 2.33 -10.04 1.53
C VAL A 147 1.45 -10.35 0.31
N SER A 148 0.93 -11.57 0.23
CA SER A 148 0.09 -12.00 -0.89
C SER A 148 -1.22 -11.25 -0.97
N SER A 149 -1.85 -10.97 0.17
CA SER A 149 -3.12 -10.25 0.18
C SER A 149 -2.96 -8.81 -0.29
N VAL A 150 -1.91 -8.12 0.16
CA VAL A 150 -1.62 -6.73 -0.23
C VAL A 150 -1.17 -6.67 -1.68
N PHE A 151 -0.31 -7.60 -2.11
CA PHE A 151 0.11 -7.70 -3.51
C PHE A 151 -1.08 -7.95 -4.44
N LEU A 152 -1.95 -8.91 -4.12
CA LEU A 152 -3.13 -9.20 -4.93
C LEU A 152 -4.10 -8.01 -4.95
N ASP A 153 -4.29 -7.32 -3.81
CA ASP A 153 -5.10 -6.10 -3.75
C ASP A 153 -4.57 -5.02 -4.71
N LYS A 154 -3.25 -4.81 -4.75
CA LYS A 154 -2.59 -3.88 -5.67
C LYS A 154 -2.71 -4.31 -7.14
N VAL A 155 -2.61 -5.60 -7.43
CA VAL A 155 -2.85 -6.11 -8.80
C VAL A 155 -4.28 -5.77 -9.25
N PHE A 156 -5.28 -5.94 -8.39
CA PHE A 156 -6.67 -5.56 -8.71
C PHE A 156 -6.88 -4.05 -8.80
N GLU A 157 -6.21 -3.26 -7.96
CA GLU A 157 -6.22 -1.81 -8.04
C GLU A 157 -5.72 -1.32 -9.38
N LEU A 158 -4.54 -1.79 -9.81
CA LEU A 158 -3.94 -1.45 -11.09
C LEU A 158 -4.77 -1.96 -12.27
N LEU A 159 -5.24 -3.21 -12.19
CA LEU A 159 -6.07 -3.79 -13.24
C LEU A 159 -7.33 -2.95 -13.46
N THR A 160 -8.06 -2.60 -12.39
CA THR A 160 -9.28 -1.79 -12.53
C THR A 160 -8.96 -0.36 -12.96
N ASN A 161 -7.91 0.27 -12.42
CA ASN A 161 -7.46 1.60 -12.85
C ASN A 161 -7.19 1.66 -14.35
N PHE A 162 -6.30 0.78 -14.85
CA PHE A 162 -5.95 0.76 -16.26
C PHE A 162 -7.13 0.31 -17.15
N THR A 163 -8.05 -0.51 -16.64
CA THR A 163 -9.29 -0.82 -17.36
C THR A 163 -10.16 0.42 -17.51
N PHE A 164 -10.35 1.20 -16.45
CA PHE A 164 -11.12 2.45 -16.50
C PHE A 164 -10.44 3.49 -17.41
N LEU A 165 -9.11 3.63 -17.35
CA LEU A 165 -8.35 4.49 -18.26
C LEU A 165 -8.50 4.07 -19.72
N MET A 166 -8.41 2.77 -20.01
CA MET A 166 -8.58 2.24 -21.36
C MET A 166 -10.01 2.45 -21.89
N VAL A 167 -11.02 2.03 -21.12
CA VAL A 167 -12.44 2.16 -21.52
C VAL A 167 -12.85 3.62 -21.65
N GLY A 168 -12.48 4.47 -20.68
CA GLY A 168 -12.78 5.89 -20.73
C GLY A 168 -12.07 6.60 -21.88
N GLY A 169 -10.80 6.24 -22.14
CA GLY A 169 -10.08 6.74 -23.30
C GLY A 169 -10.76 6.35 -24.62
N LEU A 170 -11.15 5.08 -24.76
CA LEU A 170 -11.82 4.59 -25.97
C LEU A 170 -13.17 5.30 -26.18
N LEU A 171 -13.89 5.61 -25.10
CA LEU A 171 -15.12 6.40 -25.14
C LEU A 171 -14.86 7.84 -25.64
N ILE A 172 -13.79 8.49 -25.16
CA ILE A 172 -13.37 9.81 -25.65
C ILE A 172 -13.00 9.75 -27.13
N LEU A 173 -12.23 8.73 -27.54
CA LEU A 173 -11.85 8.51 -28.94
C LEU A 173 -13.08 8.31 -29.84
N ALA A 174 -14.01 7.44 -29.42
CA ALA A 174 -15.24 7.14 -30.17
C ALA A 174 -16.18 8.35 -30.30
N SER A 175 -16.10 9.29 -29.35
CA SER A 175 -16.91 10.52 -29.39
C SER A 175 -16.38 11.58 -30.36
N GLY A 176 -15.17 11.41 -30.91
CA GLY A 176 -14.50 12.42 -31.75
C GLY A 176 -13.94 13.61 -30.97
N ALA A 177 -14.06 13.63 -29.63
CA ALA A 177 -13.55 14.68 -28.75
C ALA A 177 -12.04 14.57 -28.49
N THR A 178 -11.27 14.11 -29.48
CA THR A 178 -9.84 13.77 -29.31
C THR A 178 -8.96 15.01 -29.22
N GLY A 179 -9.35 16.15 -29.80
CA GLY A 179 -8.49 17.34 -29.89
C GLY A 179 -7.08 16.97 -30.42
N ASN A 180 -6.03 17.45 -29.75
CA ASN A 180 -4.62 17.07 -29.99
C ASN A 180 -4.23 15.76 -29.25
N TRP A 181 -5.06 14.72 -29.34
CA TRP A 181 -4.78 13.46 -28.66
C TRP A 181 -3.41 12.93 -29.08
N PRO A 182 -2.54 12.57 -28.13
CA PRO A 182 -1.22 12.17 -28.50
C PRO A 182 -1.31 10.79 -29.16
N GLY A 183 -0.64 10.62 -30.32
CA GLY A 183 -0.94 9.57 -31.30
C GLY A 183 -0.84 8.11 -30.83
N GLY A 184 -0.85 7.17 -31.78
CA GLY A 184 -0.99 5.72 -31.53
C GLY A 184 -0.07 5.10 -30.45
N VAL A 185 1.09 5.69 -30.17
CA VAL A 185 2.02 5.26 -29.11
C VAL A 185 1.36 5.22 -27.72
N TRP A 186 0.48 6.17 -27.39
CA TRP A 186 -0.15 6.19 -26.06
C TRP A 186 -1.12 5.03 -25.84
N TRP A 187 -1.77 4.56 -26.90
CA TRP A 187 -2.59 3.35 -26.86
C TRP A 187 -1.76 2.11 -26.60
N VAL A 188 -0.56 2.03 -27.19
CA VAL A 188 0.39 0.94 -26.93
C VAL A 188 0.84 0.95 -25.48
N VAL A 189 1.18 2.13 -24.92
CA VAL A 189 1.56 2.27 -23.51
C VAL A 189 0.41 1.89 -22.58
N ALA A 190 -0.80 2.40 -22.82
CA ALA A 190 -1.98 2.06 -22.03
C ALA A 190 -2.31 0.57 -22.09
N ALA A 191 -2.24 -0.04 -23.28
CA ALA A 191 -2.44 -1.48 -23.46
C ALA A 191 -1.38 -2.30 -22.74
N ALA A 192 -0.11 -1.88 -22.79
CA ALA A 192 0.97 -2.53 -22.06
C ALA A 192 0.75 -2.46 -20.54
N LEU A 193 0.42 -1.29 -19.99
CA LEU A 193 0.14 -1.11 -18.56
C LEU A 193 -1.05 -1.96 -18.08
N LEU A 194 -2.10 -2.09 -18.89
CA LEU A 194 -3.22 -2.99 -18.60
C LEU A 194 -2.84 -4.48 -18.74
N ALA A 195 -2.04 -4.81 -19.75
CA ALA A 195 -1.62 -6.18 -20.01
C ALA A 195 -0.73 -6.74 -18.89
N LEU A 196 0.13 -5.92 -18.27
CA LEU A 196 1.03 -6.38 -17.20
C LEU A 196 0.31 -7.12 -16.04
N PRO A 197 -0.65 -6.52 -15.31
CA PRO A 197 -1.36 -7.21 -14.23
C PRO A 197 -2.23 -8.37 -14.75
N LEU A 198 -2.81 -8.24 -15.95
CA LEU A 198 -3.64 -9.28 -16.55
C LEU A 198 -2.83 -10.54 -16.90
N LEU A 199 -1.71 -10.35 -17.61
CA LEU A 199 -0.79 -11.41 -17.99
C LEU A 199 -0.13 -12.04 -16.75
N HIS A 200 0.13 -11.25 -15.71
CA HIS A 200 0.62 -11.76 -14.43
C HIS A 200 -0.40 -12.70 -13.78
N LEU A 201 -1.66 -12.30 -13.61
CA LEU A 201 -2.71 -13.18 -13.08
C LEU A 201 -2.93 -14.42 -13.96
N LEU A 202 -2.85 -14.25 -15.28
CA LEU A 202 -2.98 -15.34 -16.24
C LEU A 202 -1.80 -16.32 -16.20
N ALA A 203 -0.59 -15.85 -15.92
CA ALA A 203 0.57 -16.70 -15.70
C ALA A 203 0.39 -17.51 -14.41
N LEU A 204 0.00 -16.84 -13.31
CA LEU A 204 -0.25 -17.48 -12.02
C LEU A 204 -1.40 -18.51 -12.08
N SER A 205 -2.47 -18.24 -12.83
CA SER A 205 -3.57 -19.21 -13.00
C SER A 205 -3.14 -20.49 -13.73
N ARG A 206 -2.06 -20.42 -14.53
CA ARG A 206 -1.42 -21.55 -15.19
C ARG A 206 -0.26 -22.16 -14.39
N GLY A 207 -0.06 -21.76 -13.14
CA GLY A 207 1.02 -22.25 -12.28
C GLY A 207 2.42 -21.76 -12.68
N LYS A 208 2.51 -20.65 -13.43
CA LYS A 208 3.79 -20.00 -13.78
C LYS A 208 4.05 -18.84 -12.81
N PHE A 209 5.29 -18.69 -12.34
CA PHE A 209 5.70 -17.70 -11.34
C PHE A 209 6.66 -16.67 -11.94
N PRO A 210 6.17 -15.66 -12.68
CA PRO A 210 7.00 -14.77 -13.49
C PRO A 210 7.97 -13.92 -12.67
N ILE A 211 7.58 -13.43 -11.48
CA ILE A 211 8.47 -12.59 -10.66
C ILE A 211 9.59 -13.46 -10.09
N THR A 212 9.24 -14.65 -9.60
CA THR A 212 10.20 -15.65 -9.11
C THR A 212 11.17 -16.08 -10.20
N ALA A 213 10.66 -16.33 -11.42
CA ALA A 213 11.49 -16.65 -12.56
C ALA A 213 12.46 -15.51 -12.89
N LEU A 214 11.99 -14.26 -12.94
CA LEU A 214 12.86 -13.10 -13.21
C LEU A 214 13.96 -12.93 -12.15
N MET A 215 13.59 -13.13 -10.88
CA MET A 215 14.51 -13.10 -9.75
C MET A 215 15.56 -14.21 -9.83
N ALA A 216 15.19 -15.43 -10.25
CA ALA A 216 16.11 -16.55 -10.38
C ALA A 216 17.21 -16.34 -11.44
N HIS A 217 16.94 -15.53 -12.46
CA HIS A 217 17.93 -15.16 -13.49
C HIS A 217 18.81 -13.97 -13.07
N SER A 218 18.51 -13.33 -11.95
CA SER A 218 19.20 -12.13 -11.47
C SER A 218 20.16 -12.47 -10.31
N LYS A 219 21.31 -11.80 -10.24
CA LYS A 219 22.21 -11.92 -9.08
C LYS A 219 21.64 -11.16 -7.88
N ILE A 220 20.78 -11.82 -7.10
CA ILE A 220 20.16 -11.23 -5.92
C ILE A 220 21.20 -11.15 -4.78
N PRO A 221 21.43 -9.97 -4.18
CA PRO A 221 22.33 -9.84 -3.06
C PRO A 221 21.78 -10.58 -1.83
N ALA A 222 22.67 -11.12 -0.99
CA ALA A 222 22.30 -11.98 0.14
C ALA A 222 21.25 -11.36 1.09
N TRP A 223 21.28 -10.04 1.27
CA TRP A 223 20.33 -9.31 2.11
C TRP A 223 18.89 -9.30 1.57
N LEU A 224 18.69 -9.54 0.27
CA LEU A 224 17.36 -9.61 -0.38
C LEU A 224 16.81 -11.03 -0.53
N LEU A 225 17.57 -12.08 -0.21
CA LEU A 225 17.13 -13.46 -0.38
C LEU A 225 15.85 -13.79 0.42
N ARG A 226 15.69 -13.18 1.60
CA ARG A 226 14.46 -13.33 2.41
C ARG A 226 13.24 -12.75 1.69
N ALA A 227 13.39 -11.57 1.09
CA ALA A 227 12.32 -10.93 0.32
C ALA A 227 11.99 -11.76 -0.93
N ALA A 228 13.00 -12.24 -1.66
CA ALA A 228 12.80 -13.11 -2.82
C ALA A 228 12.03 -14.38 -2.47
N LYS A 229 12.35 -15.03 -1.34
CA LYS A 229 11.60 -16.20 -0.85
C LYS A 229 10.15 -15.86 -0.52
N LEU A 230 9.89 -14.72 0.13
CA LEU A 230 8.54 -14.27 0.45
C LEU A 230 7.72 -13.98 -0.82
N ILE A 231 8.34 -13.39 -1.85
CA ILE A 231 7.70 -13.16 -3.15
C ILE A 231 7.33 -14.49 -3.81
N GLY A 232 8.22 -15.48 -3.80
CA GLY A 232 7.91 -16.81 -4.35
C GLY A 232 6.77 -17.51 -3.63
N GLN A 233 6.78 -17.50 -2.30
CA GLN A 233 5.64 -18.00 -1.50
C GLN A 233 4.35 -17.24 -1.82
N SER A 234 4.46 -15.95 -2.10
CA SER A 234 3.32 -15.13 -2.44
C SER A 234 2.71 -15.46 -3.79
N GLU A 235 3.53 -15.62 -4.83
CA GLU A 235 3.07 -16.06 -6.15
C GLU A 235 2.43 -17.45 -6.08
N GLU A 236 2.99 -18.38 -5.31
CA GLU A 236 2.43 -19.72 -5.09
C GLU A 236 1.05 -19.67 -4.41
N GLN A 237 0.91 -18.85 -3.36
CA GLN A 237 -0.35 -18.71 -2.63
C GLN A 237 -1.44 -18.07 -3.51
N ILE A 238 -1.10 -17.08 -4.32
CA ILE A 238 -2.03 -16.44 -5.27
C ILE A 238 -2.40 -17.40 -6.41
N SER A 239 -1.42 -18.14 -6.95
CA SER A 239 -1.67 -19.17 -7.97
C SER A 239 -2.63 -20.24 -7.47
N THR A 240 -2.42 -20.72 -6.24
CA THR A 240 -3.33 -21.68 -5.59
C THR A 240 -4.73 -21.11 -5.47
N LEU A 241 -4.87 -19.84 -5.06
CA LEU A 241 -6.17 -19.17 -4.96
C LEU A 241 -6.88 -19.07 -6.32
N LEU A 242 -6.16 -18.64 -7.37
CA LEU A 242 -6.69 -18.52 -8.74
C LEU A 242 -7.21 -19.85 -9.27
N ARG A 243 -6.51 -20.96 -8.99
CA ARG A 243 -6.84 -22.30 -9.49
C ARG A 243 -7.93 -22.99 -8.68
N THR A 244 -7.98 -22.78 -7.36
CA THR A 244 -8.91 -23.49 -6.48
C THR A 244 -10.21 -22.74 -6.22
N ARG A 245 -10.20 -21.40 -6.26
CA ARG A 245 -11.36 -20.56 -5.92
C ARG A 245 -11.53 -19.38 -6.90
N PRO A 246 -11.78 -19.64 -8.20
CA PRO A 246 -11.92 -18.57 -9.20
C PRO A 246 -13.06 -17.59 -8.89
N ALA A 247 -14.11 -18.02 -8.18
CA ALA A 247 -15.20 -17.15 -7.74
C ALA A 247 -14.70 -15.98 -6.86
N VAL A 248 -13.65 -16.20 -6.05
CA VAL A 248 -13.05 -15.15 -5.21
C VAL A 248 -12.45 -14.04 -6.07
N ILE A 249 -11.83 -14.40 -7.19
CA ILE A 249 -11.24 -13.46 -8.15
C ILE A 249 -12.33 -12.60 -8.79
N LEU A 250 -13.46 -13.22 -9.18
CA LEU A 250 -14.60 -12.49 -9.74
C LEU A 250 -15.23 -11.53 -8.72
N VAL A 251 -15.44 -11.97 -7.48
CA VAL A 251 -15.96 -11.10 -6.40
C VAL A 251 -14.99 -9.96 -6.12
N THR A 252 -13.68 -10.22 -6.10
CA THR A 252 -12.66 -9.19 -5.89
C THR A 252 -12.65 -8.16 -7.04
N ALA A 253 -12.78 -8.64 -8.29
CA ALA A 253 -12.93 -7.77 -9.47
C ALA A 253 -14.20 -6.91 -9.36
N ALA A 254 -15.33 -7.49 -8.95
CA ALA A 254 -16.60 -6.78 -8.79
C ALA A 254 -16.53 -5.71 -7.69
N ILE A 255 -15.94 -6.01 -6.53
CA ILE A 255 -15.71 -5.02 -5.46
C ILE A 255 -14.80 -3.89 -5.98
N SER A 256 -13.73 -4.23 -6.71
CA SER A 256 -12.82 -3.24 -7.30
C SER A 256 -13.53 -2.32 -8.30
N ALA A 257 -14.32 -2.89 -9.21
CA ALA A 257 -15.12 -2.15 -10.18
C ALA A 257 -16.16 -1.24 -9.50
N GLY A 258 -16.82 -1.75 -8.45
CA GLY A 258 -17.76 -0.96 -7.64
C GLY A 258 -17.08 0.23 -6.94
N GLY A 259 -15.88 0.05 -6.40
CA GLY A 259 -15.11 1.13 -5.78
C GLY A 259 -14.70 2.21 -6.79
N TRP A 260 -14.26 1.79 -7.99
CA TRP A 260 -13.93 2.72 -9.07
C TRP A 260 -15.14 3.47 -9.62
N LEU A 261 -16.28 2.79 -9.78
CA LEU A 261 -17.52 3.44 -10.15
C LEU A 261 -17.98 4.44 -9.08
N ALA A 262 -17.83 4.10 -7.80
CA ALA A 262 -18.11 5.02 -6.71
C ALA A 262 -17.20 6.27 -6.74
N MET A 263 -15.91 6.11 -7.03
CA MET A 263 -15.01 7.26 -7.26
C MET A 263 -15.43 8.12 -8.45
N PHE A 264 -15.86 7.50 -9.55
CA PHE A 264 -16.36 8.23 -10.72
C PHE A 264 -17.63 9.02 -10.39
N VAL A 265 -18.56 8.42 -9.66
CA VAL A 265 -19.80 9.06 -9.18
C VAL A 265 -19.50 10.19 -8.18
N GLU A 266 -18.54 9.99 -7.28
CA GLU A 266 -18.07 11.01 -6.34
C GLU A 266 -17.55 12.24 -7.08
N TYR A 267 -16.69 12.03 -8.07
CA TYR A 267 -16.15 13.09 -8.91
C TYR A 267 -17.26 13.79 -9.71
N ALA A 268 -18.22 13.05 -10.26
CA ALA A 268 -19.38 13.63 -10.95
C ALA A 268 -20.24 14.50 -10.01
N LEU A 269 -20.45 14.05 -8.78
CA LEU A 269 -21.21 14.77 -7.76
C LEU A 269 -20.48 16.05 -7.35
N MET A 270 -19.17 15.97 -7.15
CA MET A 270 -18.30 17.12 -6.86
C MET A 270 -18.45 18.20 -7.92
N LEU A 271 -18.35 17.85 -9.20
CA LEU A 271 -18.47 18.82 -10.30
C LEU A 271 -19.88 19.44 -10.38
N ARG A 272 -20.92 18.65 -10.13
CA ARG A 272 -22.30 19.19 -10.03
C ARG A 272 -22.44 20.18 -8.89
N PHE A 273 -21.82 19.93 -7.74
CA PHE A 273 -21.85 20.85 -6.60
C PHE A 273 -21.05 22.14 -6.86
N LEU A 274 -20.00 22.07 -7.67
CA LEU A 274 -19.28 23.23 -8.22
C LEU A 274 -20.06 23.97 -9.34
N GLY A 275 -21.34 23.62 -9.56
CA GLY A 275 -22.20 24.27 -10.54
C GLY A 275 -21.91 23.88 -11.99
N GLN A 276 -21.12 22.83 -12.22
CA GLN A 276 -20.76 22.40 -13.57
C GLN A 276 -21.75 21.39 -14.12
N SER A 277 -22.33 21.71 -15.28
CA SER A 277 -23.16 20.80 -16.07
C SER A 277 -22.36 20.29 -17.27
N ILE A 278 -21.61 19.22 -17.08
CA ILE A 278 -20.81 18.60 -18.14
C ILE A 278 -21.42 17.28 -18.61
N ASN A 279 -21.23 16.97 -19.89
CA ASN A 279 -21.69 15.71 -20.46
C ASN A 279 -20.77 14.53 -20.04
N LEU A 280 -21.17 13.31 -20.37
CA LEU A 280 -20.44 12.09 -19.97
C LEU A 280 -18.99 12.07 -20.50
N VAL A 281 -18.77 12.51 -21.73
CA VAL A 281 -17.42 12.52 -22.35
C VAL A 281 -16.53 13.51 -21.62
N GLN A 282 -17.02 14.73 -21.37
CA GLN A 282 -16.30 15.77 -20.63
C GLN A 282 -15.99 15.34 -19.19
N LEU A 283 -16.96 14.72 -18.51
CA LEU A 283 -16.77 14.15 -17.17
C LEU A 283 -15.70 13.07 -17.17
N MET A 284 -15.73 12.17 -18.16
CA MET A 284 -14.71 11.14 -18.32
C MET A 284 -13.34 11.76 -18.58
N THR A 285 -13.22 12.75 -19.48
CA THR A 285 -11.96 13.46 -19.75
C THR A 285 -11.37 14.05 -18.48
N ALA A 286 -12.17 14.77 -17.70
CA ALA A 286 -11.73 15.40 -16.47
C ALA A 286 -11.37 14.37 -15.38
N PHE A 287 -12.14 13.28 -15.26
CA PHE A 287 -11.84 12.19 -14.32
C PHE A 287 -10.55 11.45 -14.70
N LEU A 288 -10.34 11.08 -15.97
CA LEU A 288 -9.12 10.40 -16.39
C LEU A 288 -7.88 11.28 -16.21
N ALA A 289 -8.01 12.59 -16.41
CA ALA A 289 -6.93 13.53 -16.14
C ALA A 289 -6.49 13.51 -14.67
N SER A 290 -7.42 13.40 -13.72
CA SER A 290 -7.04 13.23 -12.30
C SER A 290 -6.38 11.88 -12.02
N GLN A 291 -6.83 10.80 -12.67
CA GLN A 291 -6.21 9.48 -12.49
C GLN A 291 -4.79 9.42 -13.06
N LEU A 292 -4.55 10.05 -14.21
CA LEU A 292 -3.22 10.21 -14.80
C LEU A 292 -2.30 11.07 -13.91
N ALA A 293 -2.84 12.11 -13.28
CA ALA A 293 -2.06 12.89 -12.31
C ALA A 293 -1.60 12.05 -11.12
N PHE A 294 -2.47 11.18 -10.59
CA PHE A 294 -2.13 10.29 -9.48
C PHE A 294 -1.19 9.13 -9.86
N LEU A 295 -0.98 8.87 -11.16
CA LEU A 295 0.05 7.95 -11.68
C LEU A 295 1.46 8.57 -11.65
N THR A 296 1.57 9.89 -11.47
CA THR A 296 2.88 10.54 -11.38
C THR A 296 3.54 10.22 -10.02
N PRO A 297 4.87 10.02 -9.98
CA PRO A 297 5.60 9.75 -8.74
C PRO A 297 5.82 11.03 -7.92
N MET A 298 4.80 11.90 -7.88
CA MET A 298 4.82 13.17 -7.15
C MET A 298 3.99 13.01 -5.87
N PRO A 299 4.50 13.46 -4.70
CA PRO A 299 3.72 13.50 -3.46
C PRO A 299 2.38 14.21 -3.70
N GLY A 300 1.28 13.54 -3.38
CA GLY A 300 -0.08 14.04 -3.58
C GLY A 300 -0.47 14.39 -5.01
N GLY A 301 0.29 13.93 -6.02
CA GLY A 301 0.11 14.37 -7.40
C GLY A 301 0.35 15.86 -7.60
N LEU A 302 1.17 16.49 -6.72
CA LEU A 302 1.42 17.94 -6.75
C LEU A 302 1.86 18.41 -8.14
N GLY A 303 1.22 19.49 -8.60
CA GLY A 303 1.46 20.08 -9.92
C GLY A 303 0.82 19.30 -11.05
N ALA A 304 0.91 17.96 -11.04
CA ALA A 304 0.29 17.10 -12.04
C ALA A 304 -1.24 17.14 -11.97
N LEU A 305 -1.82 17.17 -10.76
CA LEU A 305 -3.28 17.20 -10.56
C LEU A 305 -3.86 18.52 -11.04
N GLU A 306 -3.25 19.64 -10.64
CA GLU A 306 -3.67 20.98 -11.04
C GLU A 306 -3.51 21.18 -12.55
N ALA A 307 -2.34 20.87 -13.10
CA ALA A 307 -2.11 20.98 -14.52
C ALA A 307 -3.05 20.07 -15.31
N GLY A 308 -3.21 18.82 -14.89
CA GLY A 308 -4.10 17.85 -15.53
C GLY A 308 -5.56 18.32 -15.53
N GLN A 309 -6.06 18.82 -14.41
CA GLN A 309 -7.42 19.36 -14.32
C GLN A 309 -7.58 20.64 -15.13
N VAL A 310 -6.66 21.61 -15.02
CA VAL A 310 -6.71 22.84 -15.81
C VAL A 310 -6.71 22.55 -17.31
N LEU A 311 -5.85 21.63 -17.77
CA LEU A 311 -5.81 21.19 -19.16
C LEU A 311 -7.09 20.49 -19.58
N ALA A 312 -7.63 19.59 -18.75
CA ALA A 312 -8.86 18.87 -19.06
C ALA A 312 -10.08 19.78 -19.16
N PHE A 313 -10.21 20.77 -18.27
CA PHE A 313 -11.29 21.75 -18.34
C PHE A 313 -11.12 22.72 -19.51
N SER A 314 -9.88 23.15 -19.78
CA SER A 314 -9.60 24.02 -20.92
C SER A 314 -9.86 23.33 -22.26
N SER A 315 -9.55 22.03 -22.38
CA SER A 315 -9.75 21.26 -23.61
C SER A 315 -11.23 21.02 -23.95
N ILE A 316 -12.10 21.05 -22.95
CA ILE A 316 -13.56 20.93 -23.13
C ILE A 316 -14.27 22.29 -23.20
N GLY A 317 -13.52 23.40 -23.26
CA GLY A 317 -14.05 24.77 -23.40
C GLY A 317 -14.53 25.39 -22.08
N ALA A 318 -14.22 24.81 -20.93
CA ALA A 318 -14.53 25.36 -19.62
C ALA A 318 -13.39 26.25 -19.09
N ALA A 319 -13.70 27.14 -18.14
CA ALA A 319 -12.70 28.02 -17.56
C ALA A 319 -11.67 27.22 -16.73
N ALA A 320 -10.38 27.54 -16.89
CA ALA A 320 -9.28 26.94 -16.13
C ALA A 320 -9.49 27.00 -14.61
N ALA A 321 -10.13 28.07 -14.12
CA ALA A 321 -10.47 28.24 -12.71
C ALA A 321 -11.36 27.12 -12.15
N VAL A 322 -12.20 26.50 -12.98
CA VAL A 322 -13.04 25.36 -12.59
C VAL A 322 -12.17 24.12 -12.35
N GLY A 323 -11.21 23.86 -13.25
CA GLY A 323 -10.26 22.75 -13.09
C GLY A 323 -9.39 22.91 -11.85
N LEU A 324 -8.95 24.15 -11.57
CA LEU A 324 -8.26 24.45 -10.32
C LEU A 324 -9.16 24.23 -9.09
N SER A 325 -10.41 24.68 -9.13
CA SER A 325 -11.36 24.45 -8.02
C SER A 325 -11.60 22.96 -7.78
N ALA A 326 -11.75 22.16 -8.84
CA ALA A 326 -11.90 20.71 -8.75
C ALA A 326 -10.67 20.04 -8.13
N SER A 327 -9.44 20.43 -8.52
CA SER A 327 -8.22 19.89 -7.93
C SER A 327 -8.08 20.22 -6.44
N LEU A 328 -8.50 21.43 -6.04
CA LEU A 328 -8.49 21.85 -4.64
C LEU A 328 -9.49 21.04 -3.79
N VAL A 329 -10.70 20.77 -4.27
CA VAL A 329 -11.66 19.92 -3.54
C VAL A 329 -11.14 18.49 -3.40
N MET A 330 -10.59 17.92 -4.46
CA MET A 330 -9.94 16.60 -4.38
C MET A 330 -8.79 16.59 -3.37
N ARG A 331 -8.00 17.67 -3.30
CA ARG A 331 -6.92 17.80 -2.33
C ARG A 331 -7.43 17.85 -0.90
N VAL A 332 -8.48 18.60 -0.63
CA VAL A 332 -9.09 18.65 0.71
C VAL A 332 -9.52 17.25 1.13
N ARG A 333 -10.22 16.53 0.24
CA ARG A 333 -10.60 15.14 0.47
C ARG A 333 -9.37 14.29 0.80
N ASP A 334 -8.34 14.32 -0.04
CA ASP A 334 -7.16 13.47 0.13
C ASP A 334 -6.39 13.80 1.41
N LEU A 335 -6.31 15.08 1.81
CA LEU A 335 -5.73 15.50 3.09
C LEU A 335 -6.55 15.04 4.29
N VAL A 336 -7.89 15.10 4.20
CA VAL A 336 -8.81 14.66 5.26
C VAL A 336 -8.64 13.16 5.57
N PHE A 337 -8.26 12.34 4.58
CA PHE A 337 -7.97 10.92 4.81
C PHE A 337 -6.47 10.66 5.09
N GLY A 338 -5.58 11.32 4.35
CA GLY A 338 -4.14 11.11 4.43
C GLY A 338 -3.54 11.51 5.76
N LEU A 339 -3.94 12.66 6.33
CA LEU A 339 -3.39 13.16 7.60
C LEU A 339 -3.75 12.24 8.77
N PRO A 340 -5.02 11.84 8.99
CA PRO A 340 -5.35 10.82 9.98
C PRO A 340 -4.61 9.50 9.73
N GLY A 341 -4.44 9.09 8.47
CA GLY A 341 -3.64 7.91 8.10
C GLY A 341 -2.21 7.96 8.64
N LEU A 342 -1.51 9.09 8.47
CA LEU A 342 -0.17 9.29 9.01
C LEU A 342 -0.13 9.32 10.55
N VAL A 343 -1.11 9.97 11.18
CA VAL A 343 -1.21 10.00 12.65
C VAL A 343 -1.42 8.59 13.20
N LEU A 344 -2.33 7.82 12.58
CA LEU A 344 -2.56 6.42 12.91
C LEU A 344 -1.31 5.58 12.68
N ALA A 345 -0.55 5.83 11.61
CA ALA A 345 0.71 5.14 11.32
C ALA A 345 1.72 5.35 12.46
N GLY A 346 1.92 6.60 12.88
CA GLY A 346 2.79 6.94 14.00
C GLY A 346 2.35 6.29 15.31
N ASN A 347 1.04 6.23 15.57
CA ASN A 347 0.49 5.60 16.77
C ASN A 347 0.67 4.07 16.76
N GLU A 348 0.37 3.40 15.65
CA GLU A 348 0.53 1.94 15.52
C GLU A 348 2.00 1.51 15.55
N LEU A 349 2.92 2.31 15.00
CA LEU A 349 4.36 2.02 15.07
C LEU A 349 4.91 2.10 16.50
N ARG A 350 4.29 2.91 17.37
CA ARG A 350 4.65 3.03 18.80
C ARG A 350 4.07 1.90 19.67
N ARG A 351 3.01 1.22 19.22
CA ARG A 351 2.37 0.16 20.02
C ARG A 351 3.24 -1.09 20.12
N PRO A 352 3.30 -1.74 21.30
CA PRO A 352 4.07 -2.97 21.48
C PRO A 352 3.44 -4.16 20.74
N ASP A 353 4.23 -4.88 19.94
CA ASP A 353 3.81 -6.15 19.33
C ASP A 353 3.36 -7.18 20.37
N ALA A 354 2.08 -7.57 20.33
CA ALA A 354 1.54 -8.61 21.20
C ALA A 354 2.25 -9.97 21.02
N ARG A 355 2.75 -10.28 19.81
CA ARG A 355 3.53 -11.50 19.54
C ARG A 355 4.89 -11.52 20.24
N ALA A 356 5.58 -10.38 20.30
CA ALA A 356 6.87 -10.27 21.01
C ALA A 356 6.68 -10.31 22.53
N ALA A 357 5.55 -9.79 23.04
CA ALA A 357 5.19 -9.88 24.45
C ALA A 357 4.85 -11.31 24.87
N GLN A 358 4.15 -12.08 24.02
CA GLN A 358 3.83 -13.48 24.28
C GLN A 358 5.06 -14.40 24.18
N SER A 359 5.92 -14.24 23.17
CA SER A 359 7.14 -15.05 23.06
C SER A 359 8.11 -14.79 24.22
N ALA A 360 8.24 -13.54 24.67
CA ALA A 360 9.06 -13.20 25.84
C ALA A 360 8.49 -13.75 27.16
N GLY A 361 7.15 -13.80 27.30
CA GLY A 361 6.49 -14.41 28.46
C GLY A 361 6.67 -15.93 28.51
N THR A 362 6.56 -16.62 27.37
CA THR A 362 6.76 -18.06 27.29
C THR A 362 8.22 -18.45 27.53
N GLU A 363 9.19 -17.74 26.96
CA GLU A 363 10.63 -17.97 27.23
C GLU A 363 11.02 -17.65 28.68
N SER A 364 10.41 -16.63 29.29
CA SER A 364 10.62 -16.33 30.71
C SER A 364 10.06 -17.43 31.62
N THR A 365 8.93 -18.02 31.24
CA THR A 365 8.31 -19.11 31.99
C THR A 365 9.14 -20.39 31.86
N ILE A 366 9.62 -20.71 30.66
CA ILE A 366 10.49 -21.88 30.43
C ILE A 366 11.82 -21.74 31.20
N ASN A 367 12.48 -20.58 31.12
CA ASN A 367 13.71 -20.33 31.89
C ASN A 367 13.48 -20.37 33.41
N SER A 368 12.32 -19.94 33.89
CA SER A 368 11.93 -20.03 35.31
C SER A 368 11.70 -21.49 35.75
N PHE A 369 11.12 -22.31 34.88
CA PHE A 369 10.92 -23.74 35.14
C PHE A 369 12.24 -24.50 35.13
N GLU A 370 13.12 -24.25 34.16
CA GLU A 370 14.46 -24.88 34.10
C GLU A 370 15.31 -24.52 35.33
N LYS A 371 15.29 -23.25 35.78
CA LYS A 371 16.00 -22.85 37.00
C LYS A 371 15.49 -23.54 38.28
N ASN A 372 14.18 -23.75 38.38
CA ASN A 372 13.60 -24.43 39.54
C ASN A 372 13.84 -25.94 39.53
N ILE A 373 13.97 -26.57 38.36
CA ILE A 373 14.30 -27.99 38.26
C ILE A 373 15.77 -28.24 38.59
N ILE A 374 16.68 -27.39 38.10
CA ILE A 374 18.13 -27.53 38.37
C ILE A 374 18.45 -27.22 39.84
N GLY A 375 17.69 -26.35 40.51
CA GLY A 375 17.87 -26.04 41.94
C GLY A 375 17.25 -27.06 42.91
N LEU A 376 16.64 -28.15 42.42
CA LEU A 376 16.08 -29.24 43.24
C LEU A 376 16.92 -30.53 43.14
N GLU A 377 17.93 -30.56 42.27
CA GLU A 377 18.89 -31.68 42.11
C GLU A 377 20.26 -31.41 42.78
N GLU A 378 20.46 -30.22 43.36
CA GLU A 378 21.53 -29.93 44.35
C GLU A 378 20.97 -29.98 45.77
#